data_AF-A0A949NUB9-F1
#
_entry.id   AF-A0A949NUB9-F1
#
_cell.length_a   1.000
_cell.length_b   1.000
_cell.length_c   1.000
_cell.angle_alpha   90.00
_cell.angle_beta   90.00
_cell.angle_gamma   90.00
#
_symmetry.space_group_name_H-M   'P 1'
#
loop_
_entity.id
_entity.type
_entity.pdbx_description
1 polymer ?
#
loop_
_entity_poly.entity_id
_entity_poly.type
_entity_poly.pdbx_seq_one_letter_code
_entity_poly.pdbx_strand_id
1 'polypeptide(L)' 'YPVVDRMKVLRLIENLVVGAGAVGYLVESMHGAGPPTAQRIMIGRQANLEQKVEQVKNMLGIA' A
#
# COMPACT_ATOMS: atom_id res chain seq x y z
N TYR A 1 -9.18 9.84 -33.85
CA TYR A 1 -10.32 9.75 -32.92
C TYR A 1 -10.87 11.14 -32.67
N PRO A 2 -12.19 11.31 -32.43
CA PRO A 2 -12.80 12.60 -32.09
C PRO A 2 -12.18 13.26 -30.85
N VAL A 3 -12.07 14.60 -30.83
CA VAL A 3 -11.54 15.36 -29.68
C VAL A 3 -12.32 15.07 -28.39
N VAL A 4 -13.64 14.86 -28.50
CA VAL A 4 -14.52 14.55 -27.37
C VAL A 4 -14.09 13.28 -26.63
N ASP A 5 -13.60 12.26 -27.34
CA ASP A 5 -13.17 11.01 -26.71
C ASP A 5 -11.90 11.22 -25.87
N ARG A 6 -11.00 12.10 -26.33
CA ARG A 6 -9.85 12.55 -25.53
C ARG A 6 -10.29 13.22 -24.24
N MET A 7 -11.28 14.11 -24.34
CA MET A 7 -11.79 14.85 -23.19
C MET A 7 -12.45 13.92 -22.17
N LYS A 8 -13.21 12.91 -22.62
CA LYS A 8 -13.82 11.91 -21.73
C LYS A 8 -12.76 11.15 -20.92
N VAL A 9 -11.69 10.70 -21.57
CA VAL A 9 -10.59 10.00 -20.88
C VAL A 9 -9.90 10.92 -19.88
N LEU A 10 -9.61 12.18 -20.25
CA LEU A 10 -9.00 13.14 -19.33
C LEU A 10 -9.89 13.43 -18.12
N ARG A 11 -11.21 13.55 -18.30
CA ARG A 11 -12.17 13.73 -17.20
C ARG A 11 -12.26 12.50 -16.30
N LEU A 12 -12.15 11.31 -16.87
CA LEU A 12 -12.10 10.08 -16.08
C LEU A 12 -10.85 10.05 -15.18
N ILE A 13 -9.68 10.34 -15.75
CA ILE A 13 -8.41 10.41 -15.00
C ILE A 13 -8.52 11.45 -13.90
N GLU A 14 -8.97 12.67 -14.23
CA GLU A 14 -9.18 13.74 -13.25
C GLU A 14 -10.10 13.29 -12.11
N ASN A 15 -11.23 12.65 -12.42
CA ASN A 15 -12.16 12.18 -11.39
C ASN A 15 -11.54 11.16 -10.42
N LEU A 16 -10.67 10.27 -10.91
CA LEU A 16 -10.02 9.25 -10.08
C LEU A 16 -8.79 9.76 -9.32
N VAL A 17 -8.19 10.88 -9.75
CA VAL A 17 -6.97 11.43 -9.13
C VAL A 17 -7.29 12.60 -8.19
N VAL A 18 -8.22 13.48 -8.55
CA VAL A 18 -8.57 14.68 -7.77
C VAL A 18 -10.09 14.93 -7.61
N GLY A 19 -10.94 14.19 -8.31
CA GLY A 19 -12.40 14.32 -8.19
C GLY A 19 -13.02 13.41 -7.12
N ALA A 20 -14.33 13.19 -7.22
CA ALA A 20 -15.07 12.39 -6.25
C ALA A 20 -14.61 10.92 -6.21
N GLY A 21 -14.18 10.38 -7.37
CA GLY A 21 -13.61 9.03 -7.44
C GLY A 21 -12.29 8.88 -6.68
N ALA A 22 -11.54 9.97 -6.47
CA ALA A 22 -10.27 9.95 -5.74
C ALA A 22 -10.43 9.62 -4.26
N VAL A 23 -11.62 9.87 -3.67
CA VAL A 23 -11.89 9.48 -2.27
C VAL A 23 -11.83 7.97 -2.13
N GLY A 24 -12.57 7.24 -2.98
CA GLY A 24 -12.53 5.78 -2.98
C GLY A 24 -11.19 5.21 -3.46
N TYR A 25 -10.59 5.80 -4.50
CA TYR A 25 -9.36 5.26 -5.07
C TYR A 25 -8.11 5.53 -4.21
N LEU A 26 -7.95 6.74 -3.67
CA LEU A 26 -6.75 7.14 -2.93
C LEU A 26 -6.95 7.11 -1.42
N VAL A 27 -8.02 7.72 -0.90
CA VAL A 27 -8.20 7.90 0.55
C VAL A 27 -8.62 6.60 1.22
N GLU A 28 -9.62 5.91 0.68
CA GLU A 28 -10.06 4.60 1.18
C GLU A 28 -8.97 3.53 0.99
N SER A 29 -8.19 3.54 -0.10
CA SER A 29 -7.05 2.61 -0.23
C SER A 29 -5.98 2.82 0.85
N MET A 30 -5.81 4.05 1.34
CA MET A 30 -4.80 4.38 2.35
C MET A 30 -5.28 4.07 3.78
N HIS A 31 -6.56 4.28 4.08
CA HIS A 31 -7.08 4.23 5.45
C HIS A 31 -8.12 3.12 5.68
N GLY A 32 -8.68 2.57 4.60
CA GLY A 32 -9.61 1.45 4.63
C GLY A 32 -8.94 0.24 5.28
N ALA A 33 -9.70 -0.45 6.13
CA ALA A 33 -9.20 -1.54 6.98
C ALA A 33 -8.02 -1.16 7.92
N GLY A 34 -7.77 0.13 8.11
CA GLY A 34 -6.77 0.67 9.03
C GLY A 34 -5.55 1.27 8.32
N PRO A 35 -4.90 2.27 8.94
CA PRO A 35 -3.79 2.99 8.34
C PRO A 35 -2.54 2.09 8.16
N PRO A 36 -1.58 2.46 7.29
CA PRO A 36 -0.38 1.65 7.02
C PRO A 36 0.44 1.38 8.29
N THR A 37 0.40 2.28 9.26
CA THR A 37 1.06 2.11 10.56
C THR A 37 0.49 0.92 11.34
N ALA A 38 -0.82 0.68 11.30
CA ALA A 38 -1.45 -0.47 11.94
C ALA A 38 -0.96 -1.79 11.30
N GLN A 39 -0.86 -1.82 9.97
CA GLN A 39 -0.34 -2.99 9.25
C GLN A 39 1.14 -3.25 9.60
N ARG A 40 1.98 -2.21 9.64
CA ARG A 40 3.39 -2.33 10.05
C ARG A 40 3.55 -2.91 11.46
N ILE A 41 2.70 -2.50 12.39
CA ILE A 41 2.70 -3.05 13.77
C ILE A 41 2.37 -4.54 13.74
N MET A 42 1.32 -4.94 13.03
CA MET A 42 0.91 -6.34 12.97
C MET A 42 1.94 -7.22 12.26
N ILE A 43 2.53 -6.75 11.17
CA ILE A 43 3.66 -7.42 10.50
C ILE A 43 4.82 -7.60 11.49
N GLY A 44 5.19 -6.56 12.23
CA GLY A 44 6.25 -6.65 13.24
C GLY A 44 5.97 -7.71 14.30
N ARG A 45 4.73 -7.78 14.81
CA ARG A 45 4.30 -8.81 15.79
C ARG A 45 4.33 -10.22 15.22
N GLN A 46 4.06 -10.39 13.93
CA GLN A 46 3.98 -11.70 13.27
C GLN A 46 5.28 -12.11 12.55
N ALA A 47 6.29 -11.24 12.51
CA ALA A 47 7.49 -11.46 11.72
C ALA A 47 8.44 -12.52 12.28
N ASN A 48 8.26 -12.94 13.55
CA ASN A 48 9.16 -13.83 14.30
C ASN A 48 10.64 -13.41 14.14
N LEU A 49 10.91 -12.11 14.31
CA LEU A 49 12.20 -11.53 13.95
C LEU A 49 13.36 -12.11 14.75
N GLU A 50 13.18 -12.34 16.05
CA GLU A 50 14.19 -12.95 16.92
C GLU A 50 14.60 -14.34 16.45
N GLN A 51 13.63 -15.18 16.08
CA GLN A 51 13.89 -16.51 15.53
C GLN A 51 14.71 -16.43 14.23
N LYS A 52 14.39 -15.46 13.35
CA LYS A 52 15.14 -15.27 12.10
C LYS A 52 16.58 -14.80 12.36
N VAL A 53 16.77 -13.92 13.34
CA VAL A 53 18.12 -13.49 13.77
C VAL A 53 18.91 -14.68 14.29
N GLU A 54 18.30 -15.51 15.13
CA GLU A 54 18.92 -16.72 15.67
C GLU A 54 19.29 -17.72 14.56
N GLN A 55 18.42 -17.92 13.57
CA GLN A 55 18.72 -18.76 12.41
C GLN A 55 19.96 -18.25 11.65
N VAL A 56 20.08 -16.94 11.45
CA VAL A 56 21.24 -16.34 10.76
C VAL A 56 22.51 -16.50 11.59
N LYS A 57 22.45 -16.26 12.90
CA LYS A 57 23.59 -16.49 13.81
C LYS A 57 24.12 -17.93 13.73
N ASN A 58 23.20 -18.90 13.77
CA ASN A 58 23.53 -20.32 13.63
C ASN A 58 24.17 -20.63 12.26
N MET A 59 23.67 -20.05 11.16
CA MET A 59 24.28 -20.20 9.83
C MET A 59 25.69 -19.61 9.77
N LEU A 60 25.95 -18.52 10.49
CA LEU A 60 27.25 -17.85 10.52
C LEU A 60 28.21 -18.40 11.58
N GLY A 61 27.78 -19.35 12.42
CA GLY A 61 28.58 -19.88 13.52
C GLY A 61 28.87 -18.85 14.61
N ILE A 62 28.02 -17.83 14.75
CA ILE A 62 28.13 -16.78 15.77
C ILE A 62 27.20 -17.16 16.92
N ALA A 63 27.72 -17.33 18.13
CA ALA A 63 26.91 -17.50 19.34
C ALA A 63 26.29 -16.16 19.80
#